data_AF-A0A941JBG0-F1
#
_entry.id   AF-A0A941JBG0-F1
#
_cell.length_a   1.000
_cell.length_b   1.000
_cell.length_c   1.000
_cell.angle_alpha   90.00
_cell.angle_beta   90.00
_cell.angle_gamma   90.00
#
_symmetry.space_group_name_H-M   'P 1'
#
loop_
_entity.id
_entity.type
_entity.pdbx_description
1 polymer ?
#
loop_
_entity_poly.entity_id
_entity_poly.type
_entity_poly.pdbx_seq_one_letter_code
_entity_poly.pdbx_strand_id
1 'polypeptide(L)' 'MRRLIIDTDTGSDDAVALIMALKSTNFKVEAITTVCGNVPVELATKMH' A
#
# COMPACT_ATOMS: atom_id res chain seq x y z
N MET A 1 1.28 -15.81 -12.65
CA MET A 1 1.74 -14.89 -11.59
C MET A 1 1.85 -13.48 -12.19
N ARG A 2 1.04 -12.54 -11.70
CA ARG A 2 0.98 -11.16 -12.22
C ARG A 2 1.83 -10.25 -11.33
N ARG A 3 2.65 -9.40 -11.94
CA ARG A 3 3.49 -8.43 -11.21
C ARG A 3 2.67 -7.19 -10.87
N LEU A 4 2.85 -6.68 -9.66
CA LEU A 4 2.16 -5.50 -9.15
C LEU A 4 3.16 -4.46 -8.64
N ILE A 5 2.89 -3.20 -8.97
CA ILE A 5 3.38 -2.02 -8.27
C ILE A 5 2.16 -1.40 -7.61
N ILE A 6 2.21 -1.16 -6.32
CA ILE A 6 1.08 -0.63 -5.53
C ILE A 6 1.41 0.80 -5.12
N ASP A 7 0.57 1.74 -5.52
CA ASP A 7 0.64 3.14 -5.12
C ASP A 7 -0.63 3.46 -4.28
N THR A 8 -0.44 3.89 -3.03
CA THR A 8 -1.52 3.98 -2.01
C THR A 8 -1.34 5.21 -1.14
N ASP A 9 -2.43 5.78 -0.59
CA ASP A 9 -2.41 6.89 0.37
C ASP A 9 -2.58 6.45 1.83
N THR A 10 -2.45 5.14 2.10
CA THR A 10 -2.47 4.51 3.43
C THR A 10 -3.80 4.62 4.19
N GLY A 11 -4.91 4.68 3.46
CA GLY A 11 -6.25 4.49 4.03
C GLY A 11 -6.39 3.18 4.82
N SER A 12 -7.36 3.11 5.73
CA SER A 12 -7.61 1.89 6.51
C SER A 12 -8.03 0.69 5.62
N ASP A 13 -8.70 0.97 4.51
CA ASP A 13 -9.02 0.03 3.45
C ASP A 13 -7.80 -0.40 2.64
N ASP A 14 -6.86 0.51 2.38
CA ASP A 14 -5.61 0.20 1.69
C ASP A 14 -4.75 -0.81 2.47
N ALA A 15 -4.71 -0.70 3.80
CA ALA A 15 -3.98 -1.65 4.64
C ALA A 15 -4.49 -3.08 4.45
N VAL A 16 -5.81 -3.26 4.31
CA VAL A 16 -6.43 -4.58 4.07
C VAL A 16 -6.07 -5.08 2.68
N ALA A 17 -6.18 -4.23 1.66
CA ALA A 17 -5.82 -4.57 0.28
C ALA A 17 -4.34 -4.96 0.15
N LEU A 18 -3.44 -4.26 0.85
CA LEU A 18 -2.01 -4.54 0.86
C LEU A 18 -1.72 -5.92 1.46
N ILE A 19 -2.35 -6.26 2.60
CA ILE A 19 -2.22 -7.58 3.23
C ILE A 19 -2.73 -8.69 2.29
N MET A 20 -3.87 -8.47 1.62
CA MET A 20 -4.42 -9.43 0.67
C MET A 20 -3.49 -9.65 -0.53
N ALA A 21 -2.93 -8.57 -1.07
CA ALA A 21 -1.99 -8.64 -2.20
C ALA A 21 -0.71 -9.39 -1.82
N LEU A 22 -0.14 -9.13 -0.63
CA LEU A 22 1.07 -9.79 -0.13
C LEU A 22 0.87 -11.27 0.21
N LYS A 23 -0.34 -11.66 0.64
CA LYS A 23 -0.67 -13.07 0.96
C LYS A 23 -1.07 -13.90 -0.27
N SER A 24 -1.33 -13.27 -1.41
CA SER A 24 -1.79 -13.96 -2.60
C SER A 24 -0.62 -14.61 -3.35
N THR A 25 -0.76 -15.89 -3.69
CA THR A 25 0.18 -16.59 -4.58
C THR A 25 0.00 -16.21 -6.05
N ASN A 26 -1.08 -15.50 -6.39
CA ASN A 26 -1.37 -15.07 -7.75
C ASN A 26 -0.56 -13.84 -8.16
N PHE A 27 -0.06 -13.07 -7.17
CA PHE A 27 0.63 -11.81 -7.37
C PHE A 27 2.06 -11.85 -6.86
N LYS A 28 2.91 -11.06 -7.51
CA LYS A 28 4.24 -10.71 -6.99
C LYS A 28 4.29 -9.19 -6.87
N VAL A 29 4.31 -8.69 -5.64
CA VAL A 29 4.49 -7.26 -5.36
C VAL A 29 5.96 -6.93 -5.54
N GLU A 30 6.29 -6.10 -6.53
CA GLU A 30 7.67 -5.71 -6.84
C GLU A 30 8.05 -4.41 -6.13
N ALA A 31 7.08 -3.53 -5.88
CA ALA A 31 7.26 -2.28 -5.17
C ALA A 31 5.94 -1.80 -4.55
N ILE A 32 6.06 -1.07 -3.44
CA ILE A 32 4.98 -0.33 -2.79
C ILE A 32 5.47 1.12 -2.68
N THR A 33 4.71 2.05 -3.25
CA THR A 33 4.93 3.49 -3.13
C THR A 33 3.77 4.09 -2.36
N THR A 34 4.05 5.15 -1.61
CA THR A 34 3.02 5.93 -0.94
C THR A 34 2.91 7.27 -1.63
N VAL A 35 1.70 7.60 -2.08
CA VAL A 35 1.36 8.95 -2.48
C VAL A 35 0.80 9.65 -1.25
N CYS A 36 1.20 10.90 -1.02
CA CYS A 36 0.45 11.72 -0.09
C CYS A 36 -0.90 12.02 -0.75
N GLY A 37 -1.95 11.31 -0.32
CA GLY A 37 -3.31 11.77 -0.50
C GLY A 37 -3.54 13.09 0.24
N ASN A 38 -4.80 13.41 0.55
CA ASN A 38 -5.26 14.70 1.09
C ASN A 38 -4.72 15.12 2.48
N VAL A 39 -3.65 14.48 2.99
CA VAL A 39 -3.06 14.71 4.31
C VAL A 39 -1.53 14.83 4.18
N PRO A 40 -0.88 15.78 4.90
CA PRO A 40 0.56 15.99 4.81
C PRO A 40 1.40 14.74 5.13
N VAL A 41 2.54 14.57 4.44
CA VAL A 41 3.56 13.51 4.58
C VAL A 41 3.85 13.13 6.05
N GLU A 42 3.84 14.13 6.92
CA GLU A 42 4.17 14.02 8.34
C GLU A 42 3.19 13.16 9.13
N LEU A 43 1.93 13.05 8.67
CA LEU A 43 0.89 12.23 9.29
C LEU A 43 0.93 10.79 8.77
N ALA A 44 1.19 10.60 7.47
CA ALA A 44 1.30 9.26 6.86
C ALA A 44 2.54 8.48 7.35
N THR A 45 3.59 9.17 7.79
CA THR A 45 4.86 8.53 8.19
C THR A 45 4.92 8.22 9.70
N LYS A 46 4.05 8.82 10.52
CA LYS A 46 4.05 8.60 11.98
C LYS A 46 2.95 7.61 12.37
N MET A 47 3.35 6.34 12.55
CA MET A 47 2.60 5.43 13.42
C MET A 47 2.76 5.90 14.88
N HIS A 48 1.66 6.29 15.50
CA HIS A 48 1.47 6.23 16.95
C HIS A 48 0.47 5.11 17.23
#